data_AF-A0A2D4Q2T0-F1
#
_entry.id   AF-A0A2D4Q2T0-F1
#
_cell.length_a   1.000
_cell.length_b   1.000
_cell.length_c   1.000
_cell.angle_alpha   90.00
_cell.angle_beta   90.00
_cell.angle_gamma   90.00
#
_symmetry.space_group_name_H-M   'P 1'
#
loop_
_entity.id
_entity.type
_entity.pdbx_description
1 polymer ?
#
loop_
_entity_poly.entity_id
_entity_poly.type
_entity_poly.pdbx_seq_one_letter_code
_entity_poly.pdbx_strand_id
1 'polypeptide(L)'
;YGSDIIPFSKVDEEQMKYKTDGKCFAVLGFCRSSLVQTYRYMGNQVLKVFAAKDDEAAAVALSALINALNELDMVAIVRYVYDRRSQPQVGAAFPLIKNEYECLAYVQLPYMEDLRHYIFSSLKNNKKYTPTEEQLSAIDSLVDSMSLVCEDDTEGTIVDIFKPNKFLNPLFQRLYQCLQHKAFHPDAPLPPIEKHLLDMLKAPQEVMEKCQVSLQKVKALFPLKDGGKIKEQKTAQFI
;
A
#
# COMPACT_ATOMS: atom_id res chain seq x y z
N TYR A 1 -3.23 29.58 17.01
CA TYR A 1 -1.98 28.92 17.42
C TYR A 1 -2.09 28.62 18.90
N GLY A 2 -2.20 27.34 19.27
CA GLY A 2 -2.71 27.00 20.61
C GLY A 2 -4.15 27.49 20.79
N SER A 3 -4.44 28.11 21.93
CA SER A 3 -5.75 28.74 22.23
C SER A 3 -6.04 30.01 21.44
N ASP A 4 -5.02 30.64 20.84
CA ASP A 4 -5.13 32.02 20.37
C ASP A 4 -5.48 32.10 18.88
N ILE A 5 -6.33 33.06 18.53
CA ILE A 5 -6.68 33.38 17.14
C ILE A 5 -5.69 34.41 16.62
N ILE A 6 -4.87 34.02 15.64
CA ILE A 6 -3.92 34.92 14.98
C ILE A 6 -4.51 35.29 13.61
N PRO A 7 -4.90 36.56 13.39
CA PRO A 7 -5.33 36.99 12.07
C PRO A 7 -4.10 37.00 11.14
N PHE A 8 -4.15 36.19 10.08
CA PHE A 8 -3.07 36.08 9.11
C PHE A 8 -3.64 36.26 7.70
N SER A 9 -3.22 37.32 7.02
CA SER A 9 -3.75 37.65 5.69
C SER A 9 -3.13 36.74 4.63
N LYS A 10 -3.85 36.52 3.52
CA LYS A 10 -3.30 35.76 2.37
C LYS A 10 -2.06 36.42 1.77
N VAL A 11 -1.91 37.74 1.91
CA VAL A 11 -0.74 38.48 1.41
C VAL A 11 0.48 38.15 2.26
N ASP A 12 0.31 38.14 3.59
CA ASP A 12 1.39 37.78 4.52
C ASP A 12 1.78 36.31 4.36
N GLU A 13 0.80 35.42 4.21
CA GLU A 13 1.03 33.99 3.95
C GLU A 13 1.86 33.75 2.69
N GLU A 14 1.51 34.40 1.58
CA GLU A 14 2.22 34.24 0.31
C GLU A 14 3.66 34.78 0.36
N GLN A 15 3.90 35.84 1.14
CA GLN A 15 5.25 36.40 1.31
C GLN A 15 6.11 35.58 2.26
N MET A 16 5.53 35.08 3.36
CA MET A 16 6.23 34.36 4.42
C MET A 16 6.34 32.85 4.20
N LYS A 17 5.58 32.27 3.24
CA LYS A 17 5.69 30.84 2.96
C LYS A 17 7.10 30.44 2.57
N TYR A 18 7.48 29.22 2.94
CA TYR A 18 8.74 28.64 2.51
C TYR A 18 8.81 28.55 0.98
N LYS A 19 9.90 29.08 0.41
CA LYS A 19 10.16 29.05 -1.04
C LYS A 19 11.24 28.02 -1.33
N THR A 20 11.02 27.20 -2.34
CA THR A 20 12.00 26.22 -2.82
C THR A 20 12.86 26.82 -3.93
N ASP A 21 14.10 26.36 -4.05
CA ASP A 21 15.02 26.77 -5.13
C ASP A 21 14.58 26.26 -6.52
N GLY A 22 13.62 25.33 -6.54
CA GLY A 22 13.03 24.74 -7.74
C GLY A 22 13.08 23.23 -7.74
N LYS A 23 12.84 22.65 -8.92
CA LYS A 23 12.81 21.20 -9.13
C LYS A 23 14.15 20.59 -8.73
N CYS A 24 14.13 19.55 -7.90
CA CYS A 24 15.33 18.82 -7.52
C CYS A 24 15.05 17.35 -7.26
N PHE A 25 16.09 16.53 -7.48
CA PHE A 25 16.15 15.14 -7.05
C PHE A 25 17.56 14.90 -6.51
N ALA A 26 17.80 15.32 -5.27
CA ALA A 26 19.13 15.39 -4.67
C ALA A 26 19.30 14.33 -3.58
N VAL A 27 20.36 13.52 -3.68
CA VAL A 27 20.68 12.51 -2.66
C VAL A 27 21.15 13.21 -1.38
N LEU A 28 20.51 12.88 -0.27
CA LEU A 28 20.88 13.32 1.07
C LEU A 28 21.85 12.33 1.73
N GLY A 29 21.72 11.04 1.42
CA GLY A 29 22.59 9.99 1.93
C GLY A 29 22.15 8.61 1.48
N PHE A 30 22.86 7.59 1.97
CA PHE A 30 22.56 6.18 1.68
C PHE A 30 22.37 5.41 3.00
N CYS A 31 21.50 4.41 2.99
CA CYS A 31 21.30 3.53 4.12
C CYS A 31 20.96 2.11 3.66
N ARG A 32 21.01 1.13 4.57
CA ARG A 32 20.59 -0.24 4.27
C ARG A 32 19.10 -0.31 3.97
N SER A 33 18.72 -1.13 3.01
CA SER A 33 17.32 -1.36 2.61
C SER A 33 16.43 -1.73 3.81
N SER A 34 16.95 -2.59 4.70
CA SER A 34 16.27 -3.02 5.94
C SER A 34 15.88 -1.91 6.92
N LEU A 35 16.50 -0.72 6.84
CA LEU A 35 16.14 0.43 7.68
C LEU A 35 14.90 1.16 7.18
N VAL A 36 14.54 0.98 5.90
CA VAL A 36 13.38 1.63 5.29
C VAL A 36 12.22 0.65 5.21
N GLN A 37 11.33 0.74 6.19
CA GLN A 37 10.23 -0.19 6.35
C GLN A 37 9.03 0.19 5.48
N THR A 38 8.47 -0.77 4.75
CA THR A 38 7.33 -0.57 3.82
C THR A 38 6.11 0.05 4.47
N TYR A 39 5.81 -0.27 5.73
CA TYR A 39 4.69 0.31 6.47
C TYR A 39 4.86 1.79 6.81
N ARG A 40 6.06 2.37 6.61
CA ARG A 40 6.33 3.80 6.78
C ARG A 40 6.19 4.58 5.47
N TYR A 41 5.95 3.93 4.34
CA TYR A 41 5.79 4.63 3.07
C TYR A 41 4.65 5.64 3.14
N MET A 42 4.90 6.81 2.57
CA MET A 42 3.97 7.92 2.47
C MET A 42 3.74 8.29 1.00
N GLY A 43 2.85 9.26 0.78
CA GLY A 43 2.49 9.73 -0.55
C GLY A 43 1.44 8.87 -1.23
N ASN A 44 1.02 9.32 -2.41
CA ASN A 44 -0.05 8.73 -3.20
C ASN A 44 0.45 8.17 -4.55
N GLN A 45 1.75 8.15 -4.76
CA GLN A 45 2.36 7.73 -6.02
C GLN A 45 3.75 7.11 -5.79
N VAL A 46 4.16 6.26 -6.74
CA VAL A 46 5.52 5.75 -6.85
C VAL A 46 6.12 6.31 -8.13
N LEU A 47 7.29 6.92 -8.04
CA LEU A 47 7.97 7.51 -9.20
C LEU A 47 9.08 6.57 -9.68
N LYS A 48 9.06 6.22 -10.97
CA LYS A 48 10.18 5.53 -11.60
C LYS A 48 11.12 6.57 -12.20
N VAL A 49 12.38 6.54 -11.79
CA VAL A 49 13.42 7.48 -12.21
C VAL A 49 14.34 6.76 -13.18
N PHE A 50 14.40 7.30 -14.40
CA PHE A 50 15.23 6.84 -15.49
C PHE A 50 16.24 7.92 -15.86
N ALA A 51 17.29 7.52 -16.59
CA ALA A 51 18.17 8.48 -17.24
C ALA A 51 17.41 9.30 -18.28
N ALA A 52 17.94 10.49 -18.60
CA ALA A 52 17.38 11.31 -19.66
C ALA A 52 17.41 10.53 -20.98
N LYS A 53 16.34 10.69 -21.77
CA LYS A 53 16.27 10.08 -23.09
C LYS A 53 17.42 10.62 -23.95
N ASP A 54 18.08 9.74 -24.69
CA ASP A 54 19.18 10.05 -25.62
C ASP A 54 20.48 10.53 -24.93
N ASP A 55 20.61 10.32 -23.61
CA ASP A 55 21.85 10.58 -22.84
C ASP A 55 22.47 9.27 -22.33
N GLU A 56 23.37 8.69 -23.13
CA GLU A 56 24.06 7.43 -22.80
C GLU A 56 24.97 7.57 -21.59
N ALA A 57 25.62 8.72 -21.41
CA ALA A 57 26.52 8.95 -20.28
C ALA A 57 25.74 8.96 -18.96
N ALA A 58 24.57 9.61 -18.93
CA ALA A 58 23.67 9.57 -17.79
C ALA A 58 23.10 8.17 -17.55
N ALA A 59 22.80 7.42 -18.61
CA ALA A 59 22.31 6.04 -18.51
C ALA A 59 23.35 5.12 -17.84
N VAL A 60 24.61 5.17 -18.29
CA VAL A 60 25.70 4.39 -17.70
C VAL A 60 25.94 4.79 -16.24
N ALA A 61 25.94 6.10 -15.93
CA ALA A 61 26.13 6.58 -14.57
C ALA A 61 25.01 6.13 -13.61
N LEU A 62 23.75 6.21 -14.07
CA LEU A 62 22.60 5.76 -13.28
C LEU A 62 22.60 4.23 -13.11
N SER A 63 22.94 3.49 -14.17
CA SER A 63 23.11 2.03 -14.15
C SER A 63 24.13 1.59 -13.10
N ALA A 64 25.30 2.23 -13.09
CA ALA A 64 26.34 1.96 -12.10
C ALA A 64 25.85 2.20 -10.67
N LEU A 65 25.08 3.27 -10.44
CA LEU A 65 24.48 3.55 -9.13
C LEU A 65 23.44 2.49 -8.73
N ILE A 66 22.54 2.11 -9.65
CA ILE A 66 21.50 1.10 -9.39
C ILE A 66 22.14 -0.24 -9.02
N ASN A 67 23.13 -0.69 -9.78
CA ASN A 67 23.82 -1.95 -9.52
C ASN A 67 24.60 -1.90 -8.19
N ALA A 68 25.30 -0.80 -7.89
CA ALA A 68 25.98 -0.64 -6.61
C ALA A 68 25.02 -0.67 -5.41
N LEU A 69 23.84 -0.04 -5.52
CA LEU A 69 22.82 -0.08 -4.48
C LEU A 69 22.27 -1.50 -4.30
N ASN A 70 22.05 -2.22 -5.39
CA ASN A 70 21.55 -3.58 -5.37
C ASN A 70 22.56 -4.57 -4.75
N GLU A 71 23.83 -4.49 -5.14
CA GLU A 71 24.90 -5.35 -4.61
C GLU A 71 25.15 -5.14 -3.11
N LEU A 72 25.00 -3.89 -2.64
CA LEU A 72 25.26 -3.52 -1.25
C LEU A 72 24.03 -3.59 -0.34
N ASP A 73 22.87 -4.00 -0.86
CA ASP A 73 21.57 -3.95 -0.17
C ASP A 73 21.28 -2.57 0.47
N MET A 74 21.49 -1.52 -0.34
CA MET A 74 21.34 -0.13 0.07
C MET A 74 20.29 0.61 -0.76
N VAL A 75 19.84 1.73 -0.21
CA VAL A 75 18.88 2.65 -0.83
C VAL A 75 19.38 4.08 -0.68
N ALA A 76 18.98 4.95 -1.60
CA ALA A 76 19.31 6.38 -1.52
C ALA A 76 18.18 7.15 -0.85
N ILE A 77 18.50 7.95 0.16
CA ILE A 77 17.58 8.92 0.74
C ILE A 77 17.68 10.21 -0.07
N VAL A 78 16.56 10.68 -0.59
CA VAL A 78 16.51 11.74 -1.60
C VAL A 78 15.58 12.86 -1.14
N ARG A 79 16.03 14.11 -1.32
CA ARG A 79 15.18 15.29 -1.33
C ARG A 79 14.59 15.46 -2.72
N TYR A 80 13.26 15.37 -2.80
CA TYR A 80 12.49 15.51 -4.02
C TYR A 80 11.66 16.79 -3.99
N VAL A 81 11.76 17.59 -5.04
CA VAL A 81 10.89 18.75 -5.30
C VAL A 81 10.45 18.66 -6.75
N TYR A 82 9.14 18.58 -7.00
CA TYR A 82 8.62 18.47 -8.36
C TYR A 82 8.80 19.77 -9.15
N ASP A 83 8.41 20.90 -8.56
CA ASP A 83 8.55 22.25 -9.13
C ASP A 83 8.68 23.33 -8.04
N ARG A 84 8.81 24.60 -8.42
CA ARG A 84 8.94 25.74 -7.49
C ARG A 84 7.73 25.98 -6.59
N ARG A 85 6.56 25.40 -6.91
CA ARG A 85 5.32 25.58 -6.15
C ARG A 85 5.09 24.42 -5.18
N SER A 86 5.73 23.28 -5.45
CA SER A 86 5.64 22.07 -4.66
C SER A 86 6.44 22.17 -3.38
N GLN A 87 5.88 21.62 -2.31
CA GLN A 87 6.62 21.44 -1.07
C GLN A 87 7.70 20.37 -1.26
N PRO A 88 8.89 20.53 -0.66
CA PRO A 88 9.91 19.49 -0.68
C PRO A 88 9.41 18.25 0.04
N GLN A 89 9.80 17.10 -0.48
CA GLN A 89 9.56 15.79 0.11
C GLN A 89 10.89 15.12 0.38
N VAL A 90 10.93 14.28 1.41
CA VAL A 90 12.02 13.32 1.62
C VAL A 90 11.47 11.94 1.27
N GLY A 91 12.24 11.15 0.55
CA GLY A 91 11.86 9.79 0.19
C GLY A 91 13.06 8.86 0.02
N ALA A 92 12.78 7.58 -0.18
CA ALA A 92 13.78 6.58 -0.50
C ALA A 92 13.66 6.20 -1.98
N ALA A 93 14.81 6.07 -2.65
CA ALA A 93 14.95 5.59 -4.00
C ALA A 93 15.61 4.20 -3.97
N PHE A 94 14.84 3.20 -4.38
CA PHE A 94 15.23 1.78 -4.37
C PHE A 94 15.71 1.33 -5.75
N PRO A 95 16.76 0.50 -5.85
CA PRO A 95 17.14 -0.12 -7.11
C PRO A 95 16.04 -1.09 -7.58
N LEU A 96 15.63 -0.97 -8.85
CA LEU A 96 14.68 -1.88 -9.49
C LEU A 96 15.27 -2.37 -10.81
N ILE A 97 15.78 -3.61 -10.81
CA ILE A 97 16.38 -4.26 -11.97
C ILE A 97 15.38 -5.28 -12.54
N LYS A 98 15.06 -5.15 -13.83
CA LYS A 98 14.23 -6.09 -14.59
C LYS A 98 14.95 -6.46 -15.88
N ASN A 99 14.48 -7.53 -16.54
CA ASN A 99 15.06 -8.01 -17.79
C ASN A 99 15.08 -6.96 -18.91
N GLU A 100 14.05 -6.09 -18.97
CA GLU A 100 13.90 -5.08 -20.03
C GLU A 100 14.50 -3.73 -19.67
N TYR A 101 14.59 -3.41 -18.38
CA TYR A 101 15.00 -2.10 -17.91
C TYR A 101 15.48 -2.13 -16.46
N GLU A 102 16.29 -1.16 -16.10
CA GLU A 102 16.62 -0.82 -14.73
C GLU A 102 16.22 0.63 -14.42
N CYS A 103 15.77 0.88 -13.19
CA CYS A 103 15.41 2.23 -12.74
C CYS A 103 15.52 2.36 -11.22
N LEU A 104 15.43 3.58 -10.71
CA LEU A 104 15.18 3.80 -9.29
C LEU A 104 13.68 4.00 -9.04
N ALA A 105 13.11 3.27 -8.08
CA ALA A 105 11.75 3.49 -7.59
C ALA A 105 11.78 4.42 -6.38
N TYR A 106 11.26 5.63 -6.52
CA TYR A 106 11.14 6.60 -5.43
C TYR A 106 9.78 6.47 -4.74
N VAL A 107 9.81 6.42 -3.41
CA VAL A 107 8.64 6.46 -2.53
C VAL A 107 8.88 7.50 -1.44
N GLN A 108 7.86 8.32 -1.15
CA GLN A 108 7.95 9.33 -0.10
C GLN A 108 8.05 8.67 1.28
N LEU A 109 8.85 9.27 2.16
CA LEU A 109 9.01 8.89 3.55
C LEU A 109 8.34 9.91 4.47
N PRO A 110 7.98 9.52 5.71
CA PRO A 110 7.31 10.41 6.64
C PRO A 110 8.30 11.39 7.24
N TYR A 111 7.84 12.59 7.53
CA TYR A 111 8.51 13.49 8.46
C TYR A 111 8.23 13.09 9.91
N MET A 112 8.91 13.73 10.85
CA MET A 112 8.73 13.46 12.27
C MET A 112 7.29 13.78 12.72
N GLU A 113 6.68 14.81 12.14
CA GLU A 113 5.31 15.24 12.46
C GLU A 113 4.24 14.26 11.93
N ASP A 114 4.58 13.43 10.93
CA ASP A 114 3.67 12.44 10.35
C ASP A 114 3.54 11.16 11.21
N LEU A 115 4.50 10.93 12.12
CA LEU A 115 4.55 9.72 12.93
C LEU A 115 3.52 9.76 14.07
N ARG A 116 2.71 8.71 14.17
CA ARG A 116 1.74 8.52 15.25
C ARG A 116 2.19 7.39 16.17
N HIS A 117 2.56 7.75 17.40
CA HIS A 117 3.04 6.80 18.40
C HIS A 117 1.87 6.28 19.25
N TYR A 118 1.24 5.21 18.79
CA TYR A 118 0.25 4.48 19.59
C TYR A 118 0.93 3.34 20.35
N ILE A 119 0.57 3.21 21.63
CA ILE A 119 1.05 2.12 22.49
C ILE A 119 -0.04 1.06 22.55
N PHE A 120 0.29 -0.15 22.11
CA PHE A 120 -0.59 -1.30 22.18
C PHE A 120 -0.04 -2.33 23.17
N SER A 121 -0.93 -3.03 23.88
CA SER A 121 -0.52 -4.14 24.73
C SER A 121 0.03 -5.30 23.88
N SER A 122 1.14 -5.89 24.31
CA SER A 122 1.72 -7.06 23.64
C SER A 122 0.76 -8.24 23.67
N LEU A 123 0.53 -8.86 22.51
CA LEU A 123 -0.26 -10.10 22.39
C LEU A 123 0.59 -11.34 22.70
N LYS A 124 1.91 -11.30 22.46
CA LYS A 124 2.81 -12.46 22.57
C LYS A 124 2.92 -12.99 24.01
N ASN A 125 2.96 -12.08 25.00
CA ASN A 125 3.15 -12.43 26.41
C ASN A 125 1.83 -12.37 27.20
N ASN A 126 0.69 -12.38 26.51
CA ASN A 126 -0.61 -12.21 27.14
C ASN A 126 -1.24 -13.57 27.49
N LYS A 127 -1.18 -13.94 28.78
CA LYS A 127 -1.77 -15.19 29.31
C LYS A 127 -3.27 -15.35 29.01
N LYS A 128 -3.99 -14.26 28.76
CA LYS A 128 -5.43 -14.29 28.47
C LYS A 128 -5.75 -14.74 27.04
N TYR A 129 -4.83 -14.51 26.11
CA TYR A 129 -5.03 -14.75 24.67
C TYR A 129 -4.01 -15.72 24.08
N THR A 130 -3.37 -16.54 24.92
CA THR A 130 -2.47 -17.59 24.47
C THR A 130 -3.28 -18.68 23.78
N PRO A 131 -3.06 -18.94 22.47
CA PRO A 131 -3.79 -19.98 21.75
C PRO A 131 -3.36 -21.37 22.23
N THR A 132 -4.26 -22.34 22.13
CA THR A 132 -3.94 -23.76 22.35
C THR A 132 -3.21 -24.34 21.13
N GLU A 133 -2.51 -25.48 21.31
CA GLU A 133 -1.85 -26.16 20.19
C GLU A 133 -2.84 -26.59 19.09
N GLU A 134 -4.04 -27.02 19.48
CA GLU A 134 -5.12 -27.35 18.54
C GLU A 134 -5.57 -26.13 17.72
N GLN A 135 -5.64 -24.96 18.36
CA GLN A 135 -5.97 -23.70 17.68
C GLN A 135 -4.87 -23.28 16.70
N LEU A 136 -3.60 -23.44 17.06
CA LEU A 136 -2.46 -23.17 16.17
C LEU A 136 -2.50 -24.10 14.96
N SER A 137 -2.62 -25.41 15.18
CA SER A 137 -2.69 -26.41 14.10
C SER A 137 -3.89 -26.19 13.16
N ALA A 138 -5.03 -25.75 13.70
CA ALA A 138 -6.20 -25.41 12.89
C ALA A 138 -5.98 -24.18 12.00
N ILE A 139 -5.24 -23.18 12.48
CA ILE A 139 -4.86 -22.00 11.69
C ILE A 139 -3.79 -22.35 10.66
N ASP A 140 -2.80 -23.18 11.01
CA ASP A 140 -1.79 -23.66 10.05
C ASP A 140 -2.47 -24.40 8.89
N SER A 141 -3.37 -25.34 9.21
CA SER A 141 -4.18 -26.07 8.22
C SER A 141 -5.06 -25.13 7.37
N LEU A 142 -5.48 -23.99 7.93
CA LEU A 142 -6.26 -22.99 7.21
C LEU A 142 -5.37 -22.21 6.23
N VAL A 143 -4.20 -21.76 6.67
CA VAL A 143 -3.22 -21.04 5.84
C VAL A 143 -2.82 -21.90 4.64
N ASP A 144 -2.50 -23.18 4.87
CA ASP A 144 -2.14 -24.11 3.80
C ASP A 144 -3.29 -24.29 2.79
N SER A 145 -4.53 -24.45 3.29
CA SER A 145 -5.71 -24.62 2.44
C SER A 145 -6.12 -23.37 1.66
N MET A 146 -5.75 -22.19 2.15
CA MET A 146 -6.11 -20.88 1.57
C MET A 146 -4.96 -20.20 0.82
N SER A 147 -3.86 -20.93 0.55
CA SER A 147 -2.77 -20.38 -0.25
C SER A 147 -3.27 -20.01 -1.66
N LEU A 148 -3.01 -18.77 -2.07
CA LEU A 148 -3.26 -18.28 -3.43
C LEU A 148 -2.06 -18.48 -4.36
N VAL A 149 -1.02 -19.13 -3.84
CA VAL A 149 0.26 -19.31 -4.48
C VAL A 149 0.55 -20.81 -4.57
N CYS A 150 0.85 -21.28 -5.77
CA CYS A 150 1.21 -22.68 -6.05
C CYS A 150 2.60 -22.76 -6.66
N GLU A 151 3.32 -23.83 -6.33
CA GLU A 151 4.54 -24.20 -7.04
C GLU A 151 4.16 -24.95 -8.30
N ASP A 152 4.72 -24.54 -9.43
CA ASP A 152 4.58 -25.29 -10.69
C ASP A 152 5.57 -26.47 -10.67
N ASP A 153 5.04 -27.69 -10.77
CA ASP A 153 5.81 -28.94 -10.77
C ASP A 153 6.83 -29.03 -11.93
N THR A 154 6.69 -28.19 -12.97
CA THR A 154 7.53 -28.24 -14.17
C THR A 154 8.72 -27.28 -14.16
N GLU A 155 8.60 -26.11 -13.54
CA GLU A 155 9.62 -25.04 -13.58
C GLU A 155 10.09 -24.61 -12.19
N GLY A 156 9.57 -25.19 -11.10
CA GLY A 156 9.90 -24.79 -9.73
C GLY A 156 9.57 -23.32 -9.44
N THR A 157 8.69 -22.74 -10.26
CA THR A 157 8.38 -21.31 -10.22
C THR A 157 7.09 -21.10 -9.44
N ILE A 158 7.10 -20.09 -8.58
CA ILE A 158 5.97 -19.73 -7.73
C ILE A 158 4.92 -18.98 -8.59
N VAL A 159 3.76 -19.62 -8.81
CA VAL A 159 2.65 -19.08 -9.58
C VAL A 159 1.55 -18.56 -8.66
N ASP A 160 1.28 -17.27 -8.74
CA ASP A 160 0.12 -16.65 -8.11
C ASP A 160 -1.15 -16.96 -8.92
N ILE A 161 -2.11 -17.66 -8.32
CA ILE A 161 -3.38 -18.07 -8.94
C ILE A 161 -4.33 -16.87 -9.06
N PHE A 162 -4.24 -15.92 -8.12
CA PHE A 162 -5.14 -14.79 -8.03
C PHE A 162 -4.32 -13.50 -7.98
N LYS A 163 -4.24 -12.81 -9.13
CA LYS A 163 -3.40 -11.61 -9.33
C LYS A 163 -4.20 -10.30 -9.27
N PRO A 164 -4.47 -9.72 -8.06
CA PRO A 164 -5.18 -8.45 -7.91
C PRO A 164 -4.69 -7.30 -8.78
N ASN A 165 -3.38 -7.23 -9.00
CA ASN A 165 -2.75 -6.15 -9.77
C ASN A 165 -3.13 -6.16 -11.26
N LYS A 166 -3.69 -7.25 -11.78
CA LYS A 166 -4.19 -7.34 -13.16
C LYS A 166 -5.66 -6.94 -13.29
N PHE A 167 -6.40 -6.86 -12.17
CA PHE A 167 -7.79 -6.44 -12.21
C PHE A 167 -7.89 -4.92 -12.32
N LEU A 168 -8.79 -4.48 -13.19
CA LEU A 168 -9.17 -3.07 -13.29
C LEU A 168 -10.08 -2.72 -12.11
N ASN A 169 -10.09 -1.46 -11.70
CA ASN A 169 -10.97 -1.00 -10.63
C ASN A 169 -12.45 -1.20 -11.04
N PRO A 170 -13.23 -2.04 -10.33
CA PRO A 170 -14.60 -2.40 -10.70
C PRO A 170 -15.56 -1.21 -10.64
N LEU A 171 -15.21 -0.13 -9.92
CA LEU A 171 -16.02 1.07 -9.82
C LEU A 171 -16.30 1.71 -11.18
N PHE A 172 -15.32 1.71 -12.09
CA PHE A 172 -15.50 2.30 -13.43
C PHE A 172 -16.50 1.50 -14.26
N GLN A 173 -16.40 0.17 -14.25
CA GLN A 173 -17.34 -0.67 -15.00
C GLN A 173 -18.76 -0.56 -14.42
N ARG A 174 -18.88 -0.54 -13.08
CA ARG A 174 -20.18 -0.32 -12.43
C ARG A 174 -20.77 1.05 -12.78
N LEU A 175 -19.94 2.09 -12.83
CA LEU A 175 -20.38 3.43 -13.24
C LEU A 175 -20.89 3.42 -14.68
N TYR A 176 -20.12 2.86 -15.62
CA TYR A 176 -20.50 2.79 -17.04
C TYR A 176 -21.78 1.98 -17.25
N GLN A 177 -21.95 0.87 -16.54
CA GLN A 177 -23.19 0.10 -16.55
C GLN A 177 -24.40 0.97 -16.15
N CYS A 178 -24.28 1.71 -15.04
CA CYS A 178 -25.35 2.57 -14.56
C CYS A 178 -25.64 3.73 -15.53
N LEU A 179 -24.60 4.36 -16.07
CA LEU A 179 -24.73 5.46 -17.03
C LEU A 179 -25.40 4.98 -18.32
N GLN A 180 -24.94 3.87 -18.89
CA GLN A 180 -25.54 3.27 -20.08
C GLN A 180 -27.01 2.92 -19.83
N HIS A 181 -27.32 2.28 -18.71
CA HIS A 181 -28.69 1.91 -18.38
C HIS A 181 -29.60 3.13 -18.26
N LYS A 182 -29.16 4.19 -17.57
CA LYS A 182 -29.94 5.43 -17.43
C LYS A 182 -30.06 6.25 -18.72
N ALA A 183 -29.08 6.16 -19.62
CA ALA A 183 -29.15 6.82 -20.91
C ALA A 183 -30.25 6.22 -21.81
N PHE A 184 -30.41 4.89 -21.78
CA PHE A 184 -31.44 4.19 -22.57
C PHE A 184 -32.78 4.01 -21.82
N HIS A 185 -32.76 4.03 -20.50
CA HIS A 185 -33.94 3.86 -19.64
C HIS A 185 -33.95 4.91 -18.51
N PRO A 186 -34.37 6.16 -18.81
CA PRO A 186 -34.31 7.27 -17.85
C PRO A 186 -35.11 7.03 -16.56
N ASP A 187 -36.33 6.50 -16.70
CA ASP A 187 -37.27 6.31 -15.59
C ASP A 187 -37.07 4.99 -14.83
N ALA A 188 -36.32 4.04 -15.40
CA ALA A 188 -36.07 2.74 -14.77
C ALA A 188 -35.10 2.87 -13.58
N PRO A 189 -35.21 2.04 -12.53
CA PRO A 189 -34.26 2.04 -11.42
C PRO A 189 -32.85 1.66 -11.88
N LEU A 190 -31.85 1.85 -11.01
CA LEU A 190 -30.48 1.41 -11.32
C LEU A 190 -30.43 -0.11 -11.50
N PRO A 191 -29.67 -0.61 -12.49
CA PRO A 191 -29.56 -2.05 -12.72
C PRO A 191 -28.82 -2.71 -11.56
N PRO A 192 -29.05 -4.01 -11.28
CA PRO A 192 -28.23 -4.77 -10.34
C PRO A 192 -26.78 -4.85 -10.82
N ILE A 193 -25.86 -5.16 -9.91
CA ILE A 193 -24.44 -5.36 -10.27
C ILE A 193 -24.33 -6.61 -11.15
N GLU A 194 -23.58 -6.51 -12.24
CA GLU A 194 -23.37 -7.64 -13.13
C GLU A 194 -22.61 -8.77 -12.44
N LYS A 195 -23.02 -10.01 -12.70
CA LYS A 195 -22.42 -11.20 -12.07
C LYS A 195 -20.91 -11.29 -12.34
N HIS A 196 -20.48 -10.96 -13.56
CA HIS A 196 -19.06 -11.02 -13.93
C HIS A 196 -18.17 -10.11 -13.05
N LEU A 197 -18.68 -8.94 -12.63
CA LEU A 197 -17.95 -8.05 -11.72
C LEU A 197 -17.84 -8.64 -10.32
N LEU A 198 -18.89 -9.33 -9.85
CA LEU A 198 -18.87 -10.02 -8.56
C LEU A 198 -17.94 -11.24 -8.60
N ASP A 199 -17.97 -11.98 -9.70
CA ASP A 199 -17.18 -13.20 -9.85
C ASP A 199 -15.68 -12.90 -9.97
N MET A 200 -15.31 -11.77 -10.59
CA MET A 200 -13.93 -11.25 -10.60
C MET A 200 -13.39 -10.97 -9.19
N LEU A 201 -14.25 -10.56 -8.26
CA LEU A 201 -13.86 -10.18 -6.88
C LEU A 201 -13.86 -11.36 -5.90
N LYS A 202 -14.38 -12.51 -6.29
CA LYS A 202 -14.41 -13.70 -5.44
C LYS A 202 -13.07 -14.44 -5.53
N ALA A 203 -12.70 -15.08 -4.43
CA ALA A 203 -11.59 -16.02 -4.43
C ALA A 203 -11.87 -17.21 -5.38
N PRO A 204 -10.83 -17.84 -5.95
CA PRO A 204 -10.98 -19.02 -6.79
C PRO A 204 -11.80 -20.13 -6.09
N GLN A 205 -12.71 -20.77 -6.84
CA GLN A 205 -13.62 -21.78 -6.29
C GLN A 205 -12.87 -22.96 -5.67
N GLU A 206 -11.79 -23.40 -6.31
CA GLU A 206 -10.94 -24.50 -5.81
C GLU A 206 -10.38 -24.21 -4.42
N VAL A 207 -9.96 -22.97 -4.16
CA VAL A 207 -9.43 -22.56 -2.84
C VAL A 207 -10.55 -22.52 -1.81
N MET A 208 -11.72 -22.03 -2.21
CA MET A 208 -12.91 -21.98 -1.35
C MET A 208 -13.43 -23.37 -0.97
N GLU A 209 -13.32 -24.36 -1.85
CA GLU A 209 -13.69 -25.75 -1.58
C GLU A 209 -12.66 -26.43 -0.67
N LYS A 210 -11.37 -26.25 -0.94
CA LYS A 210 -10.28 -26.79 -0.11
C LYS A 210 -10.34 -26.30 1.33
N CYS A 211 -10.66 -25.03 1.55
CA CYS A 211 -10.63 -24.44 2.89
C CYS A 211 -11.87 -24.72 3.75
N GLN A 212 -12.96 -25.28 3.20
CA GLN A 212 -14.21 -25.48 3.96
C GLN A 212 -14.01 -26.30 5.23
N VAL A 213 -13.22 -27.38 5.15
CA VAL A 213 -12.97 -28.27 6.29
C VAL A 213 -12.17 -27.54 7.38
N SER A 214 -11.11 -26.83 7.00
CA SER A 214 -10.30 -26.04 7.92
C SER A 214 -11.11 -24.91 8.57
N LEU A 215 -11.97 -24.23 7.80
CA LEU A 215 -12.86 -23.18 8.31
C LEU A 215 -13.87 -23.72 9.33
N GLN A 216 -14.44 -24.91 9.10
CA GLN A 216 -15.35 -25.53 10.06
C GLN A 216 -14.65 -25.87 11.38
N LYS A 217 -13.40 -26.37 11.32
CA LYS A 217 -12.58 -26.62 12.51
C LYS A 217 -12.27 -25.34 13.28
N VAL A 218 -11.86 -24.28 12.59
CA VAL A 218 -11.61 -22.96 13.20
C VAL A 218 -12.89 -22.42 13.84
N LYS A 219 -14.04 -22.52 13.17
CA LYS A 219 -15.33 -22.09 13.73
C LYS A 219 -15.69 -22.84 15.03
N ALA A 220 -15.34 -24.11 15.14
CA ALA A 220 -15.59 -24.90 16.35
C ALA A 220 -14.63 -24.54 17.49
N LEU A 221 -13.35 -24.30 17.20
CA LEU A 221 -12.29 -24.07 18.18
C LEU A 221 -12.21 -22.62 18.69
N PHE A 222 -12.74 -21.66 17.95
CA PHE A 222 -12.73 -20.23 18.31
C PHE A 222 -14.15 -19.73 18.61
N PRO A 223 -14.60 -19.76 19.87
CA PRO A 223 -15.94 -19.30 20.24
C PRO A 223 -16.03 -17.78 20.13
N LEU A 224 -16.77 -17.30 19.12
CA LEU A 224 -17.08 -15.88 18.94
C LEU A 224 -18.46 -15.58 19.49
N LYS A 225 -18.59 -14.48 20.25
CA LYS A 225 -19.86 -13.97 20.75
C LYS A 225 -19.99 -12.51 20.33
N ASP A 226 -21.18 -12.14 19.85
CA ASP A 226 -21.46 -10.75 19.53
C ASP A 226 -21.45 -9.92 20.82
N GLY A 227 -20.57 -8.91 20.87
CA GLY A 227 -20.45 -7.99 22.01
C GLY A 227 -21.58 -6.97 22.15
N GLY A 228 -22.64 -7.08 21.34
CA GLY A 228 -23.66 -6.04 21.17
C GLY A 228 -23.10 -4.78 20.50
N LYS A 229 -23.95 -3.75 20.30
CA LYS A 229 -23.47 -2.43 19.90
C LYS A 229 -22.71 -1.82 21.08
N ILE A 230 -21.38 -1.86 21.02
CA ILE A 230 -20.53 -1.01 21.86
C ILE A 230 -20.99 0.43 21.57
N LYS A 231 -21.57 1.12 22.57
CA LYS A 231 -21.88 2.55 22.46
C LYS A 231 -20.62 3.22 21.93
N GLU A 232 -20.72 3.93 20.81
CA GLU A 232 -19.64 4.79 20.33
C GLU A 232 -19.13 5.58 21.52
N GLN A 233 -17.92 5.25 21.98
CA GLN A 233 -17.20 6.17 22.82
C GLN A 233 -17.00 7.38 21.92
N LYS A 234 -17.76 8.44 22.18
CA LYS A 234 -17.55 9.74 21.55
C LYS A 234 -16.09 10.10 21.80
N THR A 235 -15.22 9.81 20.84
CA THR A 235 -13.95 10.52 20.71
C THR A 235 -14.35 11.98 20.70
N ALA A 236 -13.85 12.74 21.68
CA ALA A 236 -14.26 14.10 21.96
C ALA A 236 -14.40 14.89 20.66
N GLN A 237 -15.65 15.19 20.29
CA GLN A 237 -15.92 16.39 19.53
C GLN A 237 -15.49 17.56 20.41
N PHE A 238 -14.84 18.55 19.79
CA PHE A 238 -14.34 19.80 20.39
C PHE A 238 -13.01 19.67 21.14
N ILE A 239 -11.93 20.16 20.53
CA ILE A 239 -11.59 21.60 20.54
C ILE A 239 -11.16 22.00 19.13
#